data_AF-A0A542AT43-F1
#
_entry.id   AF-A0A542AT43-F1
#
_cell.length_a   1.000
_cell.length_b   1.000
_cell.length_c   1.000
_cell.angle_alpha   90.00
_cell.angle_beta   90.00
_cell.angle_gamma   90.00
#
_symmetry.space_group_name_H-M   'P 1'
#
loop_
_entity.id
_entity.type
_entity.pdbx_description
1 polymer ?
#
loop_
_entity_poly.entity_id
_entity_poly.type
_entity_poly.pdbx_seq_one_letter_code
_entity_poly.pdbx_strand_id
1 'polypeptide(L)'
;MKFLKDVFSEYVSTPTFLKFKTKRAFFLPVIALVLILFSSCNPAALVNPDSYSDKWENTYVWFSPSDLSTIYVSGNGDPETALPVPNDSDYLIEWSKKGEVYELKITSYYQDIDFAWFDGYDAENNSEEIPWIQEGNTLELVSEKLLPSENGRYRISLSDDLKD
;
A
#
# COMPACT_ATOMS: atom_id res chain seq x y z
N MET A 1 16.86 40.23 69.27
CA MET A 1 17.99 39.40 68.82
C MET A 1 18.03 39.43 67.30
N LYS A 2 19.13 39.96 66.73
CA LYS A 2 19.71 39.76 65.37
C LYS A 2 18.83 40.05 64.12
N PHE A 3 19.03 41.23 63.50
CA PHE A 3 19.71 41.51 62.20
C PHE A 3 18.74 41.40 61.00
N LEU A 4 18.21 42.49 60.41
CA LEU A 4 18.81 43.50 59.50
C LEU A 4 19.72 42.94 58.38
N LYS A 5 19.18 42.98 57.15
CA LYS A 5 19.80 43.34 55.85
C LYS A 5 18.67 43.27 54.80
N ASP A 6 17.94 44.33 54.49
CA ASP A 6 18.35 45.48 53.67
C ASP A 6 19.72 45.36 53.01
N VAL A 7 19.70 45.09 51.70
CA VAL A 7 20.46 45.85 50.71
C VAL A 7 19.57 46.07 49.50
N PHE A 8 18.96 47.26 49.45
CA PHE A 8 18.87 48.17 48.29
C PHE A 8 18.86 47.52 46.89
N SER A 9 17.77 47.67 46.14
CA SER A 9 17.47 48.85 45.32
C SER A 9 18.46 49.03 44.17
N GLU A 10 17.99 48.86 42.95
CA GLU A 10 18.07 49.95 41.98
C GLU A 10 17.09 49.75 40.82
N TYR A 11 16.31 50.80 40.60
CA TYR A 11 15.44 51.06 39.47
C TYR A 11 16.22 51.03 38.14
N VAL A 12 15.50 50.90 37.02
CA VAL A 12 15.47 51.87 35.90
C VAL A 12 15.26 51.19 34.53
N SER A 13 14.32 51.79 33.78
CA SER A 13 14.21 51.87 32.30
C SER A 13 13.66 50.72 31.46
N THR A 14 12.47 50.94 30.89
CA THR A 14 12.25 50.76 29.43
C THR A 14 13.06 51.84 28.68
N PRO A 15 13.62 51.61 27.46
CA PRO A 15 12.82 51.52 26.24
C PRO A 15 13.40 50.70 25.04
N THR A 16 12.52 50.53 24.07
CA THR A 16 12.63 50.16 22.64
C THR A 16 13.97 50.45 21.92
N PHE A 17 14.51 49.47 21.18
CA PHE A 17 15.32 49.68 19.96
C PHE A 17 15.13 48.56 18.91
N LEU A 18 14.20 48.82 17.99
CA LEU A 18 14.32 48.69 16.52
C LEU A 18 15.63 48.09 15.96
N LYS A 19 15.54 46.98 15.17
CA LYS A 19 15.91 46.86 13.73
C LYS A 19 16.51 45.50 13.29
N PHE A 20 15.91 45.01 12.20
CA PHE A 20 16.47 44.26 11.06
C PHE A 20 16.91 42.79 11.16
N LYS A 21 16.09 41.98 10.47
CA LYS A 21 16.41 41.01 9.39
C LYS A 21 17.36 39.82 9.64
N THR A 22 16.78 38.67 9.28
CA THR A 22 17.29 37.53 8.48
C THR A 22 17.74 36.22 9.16
N LYS A 23 17.03 35.16 8.73
CA LYS A 23 17.45 33.77 8.42
C LYS A 23 17.42 32.73 9.56
N ARG A 24 16.33 31.95 9.55
CA ARG A 24 16.20 30.48 9.75
C ARG A 24 14.68 30.20 9.82
N ALA A 25 13.98 29.85 8.74
CA ALA A 25 13.97 28.56 8.04
C ALA A 25 14.15 27.38 9.01
N PHE A 26 13.27 26.38 8.86
CA PHE A 26 13.32 25.06 9.48
C PHE A 26 12.69 24.89 10.88
N PHE A 27 11.35 24.76 10.94
CA PHE A 27 10.67 24.00 12.01
C PHE A 27 9.35 23.37 11.54
N LEU A 28 9.30 22.98 10.25
CA LEU A 28 8.18 22.28 9.62
C LEU A 28 8.52 20.96 8.86
N PRO A 29 9.66 20.25 9.08
CA PRO A 29 9.83 18.91 8.50
C PRO A 29 9.49 17.75 9.43
N VAL A 30 9.26 17.98 10.74
CA VAL A 30 9.11 16.88 11.70
C VAL A 30 7.72 16.22 11.63
N ILE A 31 6.67 16.98 11.29
CA ILE A 31 5.29 16.45 11.23
C ILE A 31 5.07 15.60 9.97
N ALA A 32 5.76 15.90 8.86
CA ALA A 32 5.69 15.09 7.65
C ALA A 32 6.43 13.75 7.80
N LEU A 33 7.47 13.68 8.65
CA LEU A 33 8.25 12.45 8.87
C LEU A 33 7.48 11.40 9.70
N VAL A 34 6.52 11.83 10.53
CA VAL A 34 5.70 10.90 11.35
C VAL A 34 4.61 10.22 10.52
N LEU A 35 4.13 10.84 9.44
CA LEU A 35 3.09 10.25 8.58
C LEU A 35 3.64 9.17 7.63
N ILE A 36 4.95 9.10 7.41
CA ILE A 36 5.59 8.03 6.61
C ILE A 36 5.85 6.77 7.45
N LEU A 37 5.81 6.86 8.79
CA LEU A 37 6.05 5.73 9.69
C LEU A 37 4.78 4.91 10.01
N PHE A 38 3.62 5.31 9.47
CA PHE A 38 2.34 4.59 9.59
C PHE A 38 1.75 4.17 8.25
N SER A 39 2.57 4.14 7.18
CA SER A 39 2.22 3.37 6.00
C SER A 39 2.25 1.90 6.39
N SER A 40 1.11 1.43 6.88
CA SER A 40 0.66 0.04 6.93
C SER A 40 1.78 -0.97 6.69
N CYS A 41 2.31 -1.52 7.79
CA CYS A 41 2.96 -2.82 7.76
C CYS A 41 1.87 -3.86 7.47
N ASN A 42 1.31 -3.84 6.27
CA ASN A 42 0.46 -4.89 5.76
C ASN A 42 1.43 -5.85 5.10
N PRO A 43 1.68 -7.05 5.64
CA PRO A 43 2.77 -7.91 5.20
C PRO A 43 2.45 -8.47 3.82
N ALA A 44 2.71 -7.65 2.80
CA ALA A 44 2.73 -8.06 1.41
C ALA A 44 4.16 -8.14 0.89
N ALA A 45 5.08 -8.64 1.72
CA ALA A 45 6.31 -9.25 1.21
C ALA A 45 5.90 -10.21 0.09
N LEU A 46 6.63 -10.20 -1.03
CA LEU A 46 6.43 -11.07 -2.20
C LEU A 46 6.58 -12.55 -1.83
N VAL A 47 5.62 -13.05 -1.08
CA VAL A 47 5.50 -14.43 -0.70
C VAL A 47 4.56 -15.03 -1.72
N ASN A 48 5.13 -15.83 -2.63
CA ASN A 48 4.32 -16.61 -3.55
C ASN A 48 3.35 -17.47 -2.71
N PRO A 49 2.03 -17.29 -2.85
CA PRO A 49 1.02 -18.03 -2.08
C PRO A 49 1.16 -19.55 -2.26
N ASP A 50 1.65 -20.02 -3.40
CA ASP A 50 1.91 -21.44 -3.67
C ASP A 50 2.95 -22.04 -2.69
N SER A 51 3.77 -21.21 -2.03
CA SER A 51 4.74 -21.65 -1.02
C SER A 51 4.13 -21.84 0.37
N TYR A 52 2.90 -21.36 0.60
CA TYR A 52 2.21 -21.37 1.89
C TYR A 52 0.72 -21.71 1.79
N SER A 53 0.27 -22.32 0.70
CA SER A 53 -1.15 -22.60 0.43
C SER A 53 -1.86 -23.39 1.53
N ASP A 54 -1.11 -24.12 2.36
CA ASP A 54 -1.64 -24.86 3.52
C ASP A 54 -1.94 -23.98 4.73
N LYS A 55 -1.45 -22.73 4.76
CA LYS A 55 -1.56 -21.83 5.91
C LYS A 55 -2.62 -20.75 5.76
N TRP A 56 -2.96 -20.36 4.54
CA TRP A 56 -3.86 -19.24 4.26
C TRP A 56 -4.94 -19.66 3.28
N GLU A 57 -6.19 -19.31 3.58
CA GLU A 57 -7.26 -19.40 2.60
C GLU A 57 -6.99 -18.34 1.51
N ASN A 58 -6.87 -18.83 0.27
CA ASN A 58 -6.55 -18.00 -0.89
C ASN A 58 -7.60 -18.20 -1.97
N THR A 59 -8.06 -17.09 -2.55
CA THR A 59 -8.79 -17.10 -3.81
C THR A 59 -7.86 -16.67 -4.93
N TYR A 60 -7.82 -17.46 -5.99
CA TYR A 60 -7.02 -17.20 -7.17
C TYR A 60 -7.92 -16.73 -8.30
N VAL A 61 -7.55 -15.61 -8.91
CA VAL A 61 -8.26 -14.96 -10.01
C VAL A 61 -7.34 -14.89 -11.21
N TRP A 62 -7.75 -15.48 -12.33
CA TRP A 62 -7.05 -15.36 -13.61
C TRP A 62 -7.83 -14.48 -14.56
N PHE A 63 -7.14 -13.59 -15.25
CA PHE A 63 -7.73 -12.70 -16.23
C PHE A 63 -6.83 -12.54 -17.46
N SER A 64 -7.45 -12.26 -18.60
CA SER A 64 -6.73 -11.92 -19.82
C SER A 64 -6.83 -10.41 -20.08
N PRO A 65 -5.71 -9.67 -20.18
CA PRO A 65 -5.73 -8.25 -20.53
C PRO A 65 -6.47 -7.93 -21.84
N SER A 66 -6.54 -8.89 -22.77
CA SER A 66 -7.23 -8.74 -24.06
C SER A 66 -8.74 -8.95 -23.99
N ASP A 67 -9.23 -9.64 -22.96
CA ASP A 67 -10.64 -9.93 -22.76
C ASP A 67 -10.95 -9.99 -21.26
N LEU A 68 -11.49 -8.89 -20.76
CA LEU A 68 -11.96 -8.75 -19.38
C LEU A 68 -13.45 -9.07 -19.25
N SER A 69 -14.12 -9.67 -20.23
CA SER A 69 -15.54 -10.05 -20.07
C SER A 69 -15.72 -11.21 -19.10
N THR A 70 -14.72 -12.09 -19.05
CA THR A 70 -14.70 -13.32 -18.25
C THR A 70 -13.40 -13.39 -17.45
N ILE A 71 -13.53 -13.64 -16.16
CA ILE A 71 -12.41 -14.01 -15.28
C ILE A 71 -12.59 -15.46 -14.85
N TYR A 72 -11.52 -16.08 -14.37
CA TYR A 72 -11.56 -17.45 -13.88
C TYR A 72 -11.18 -17.45 -12.40
N VAL A 73 -11.96 -18.13 -11.57
CA VAL A 73 -11.79 -18.09 -10.12
C VAL A 73 -11.65 -19.51 -9.57
N SER A 74 -10.68 -19.73 -8.68
CA SER A 74 -10.52 -21.00 -7.95
C SER A 74 -10.01 -20.77 -6.52
N GLY A 75 -10.25 -21.72 -5.63
CA GLY A 75 -9.74 -21.68 -4.25
C GLY A 75 -8.45 -22.49 -4.02
N ASN A 76 -7.85 -23.07 -5.07
CA ASN A 76 -6.75 -24.05 -4.93
C ASN A 76 -5.54 -23.75 -5.82
N GLY A 77 -5.54 -22.64 -6.56
CA GLY A 77 -4.45 -22.25 -7.45
C GLY A 77 -4.33 -23.07 -8.74
N ASP A 78 -5.19 -24.08 -8.95
CA ASP A 78 -5.18 -24.91 -10.17
C ASP A 78 -6.04 -24.26 -11.28
N PRO A 79 -5.44 -23.78 -12.38
CA PRO A 79 -6.16 -23.12 -13.46
C PRO A 79 -7.15 -24.03 -14.18
N GLU A 80 -6.95 -25.36 -14.16
CA GLU A 80 -7.87 -26.32 -14.80
C GLU A 80 -9.18 -26.47 -14.02
N THR A 81 -9.16 -26.13 -12.73
CA THR A 81 -10.35 -26.17 -11.86
C THR A 81 -11.01 -24.80 -11.70
N ALA A 82 -10.42 -23.75 -12.29
CA ALA A 82 -10.93 -22.40 -12.20
C ALA A 82 -12.24 -22.25 -12.99
N LEU A 83 -13.26 -21.72 -12.33
CA LEU A 83 -14.58 -21.54 -12.91
C LEU A 83 -14.65 -20.20 -13.66
N PRO A 84 -15.11 -20.17 -14.92
CA PRO A 84 -15.34 -18.91 -15.62
C PRO A 84 -16.54 -18.19 -15.01
N VAL A 85 -16.36 -16.91 -14.66
CA VAL A 85 -17.41 -16.04 -14.15
C VAL A 85 -17.34 -14.66 -14.83
N PRO A 86 -18.45 -13.92 -14.90
CA PRO A 86 -18.43 -12.55 -15.41
C PRO A 86 -17.54 -11.64 -14.56
N ASN A 87 -16.83 -10.70 -15.21
CA ASN A 87 -15.97 -9.71 -14.57
C ASN A 87 -16.73 -8.55 -13.86
N ASP A 88 -17.77 -8.91 -13.10
CA ASP A 88 -18.55 -8.02 -12.23
C ASP A 88 -19.47 -8.87 -11.33
N SER A 89 -19.02 -10.08 -10.99
CA SER A 89 -19.82 -11.05 -10.22
C SER A 89 -19.46 -10.99 -8.75
N ASP A 90 -18.34 -11.63 -8.40
CA ASP A 90 -17.74 -11.59 -7.07
C ASP A 90 -16.54 -10.64 -7.02
N TYR A 91 -15.88 -10.50 -8.18
CA TYR A 91 -14.73 -9.63 -8.39
C TYR A 91 -14.93 -8.78 -9.63
N LEU A 92 -14.34 -7.59 -9.60
CA LEU A 92 -14.18 -6.70 -10.74
C LEU A 92 -12.68 -6.45 -10.96
N ILE A 93 -12.18 -6.85 -12.12
CA ILE A 93 -10.84 -6.58 -12.62
C ILE A 93 -10.90 -5.44 -13.62
N GLU A 94 -10.12 -4.39 -13.34
CA GLU A 94 -9.87 -3.32 -14.28
C GLU A 94 -8.40 -3.35 -14.67
N TRP A 95 -8.13 -3.32 -15.97
CA TRP A 95 -6.78 -3.34 -16.50
C TRP A 95 -6.61 -2.26 -17.55
N SER A 96 -5.55 -1.47 -17.43
CA SER A 96 -5.15 -0.51 -18.46
C SER A 96 -3.63 -0.46 -18.61
N LYS A 97 -3.15 -0.08 -19.80
CA LYS A 97 -1.74 0.17 -20.05
C LYS A 97 -1.59 1.45 -20.86
N LYS A 98 -0.74 2.37 -20.39
CA LYS A 98 -0.43 3.64 -21.04
C LYS A 98 1.08 3.81 -21.15
N GLY A 99 1.61 3.59 -22.35
CA GLY A 99 3.06 3.51 -22.55
C GLY A 99 3.61 2.28 -21.83
N GLU A 100 4.60 2.48 -20.97
CA GLU A 100 5.20 1.41 -20.16
C GLU A 100 4.50 1.18 -18.82
N VAL A 101 3.67 2.12 -18.38
CA VAL A 101 2.94 2.02 -17.11
C VAL A 101 1.67 1.22 -17.31
N TYR A 102 1.45 0.21 -16.47
CA TYR A 102 0.17 -0.48 -16.35
C TYR A 102 -0.55 -0.08 -15.06
N GLU A 103 -1.86 -0.20 -15.09
CA GLU A 103 -2.76 -0.01 -13.96
C GLU A 103 -3.64 -1.26 -13.86
N LEU A 104 -3.61 -1.89 -12.68
CA LEU A 104 -4.43 -3.03 -12.33
C LEU A 104 -5.25 -2.66 -11.10
N LYS A 105 -6.58 -2.79 -11.18
CA LYS A 105 -7.45 -2.73 -10.03
C LYS A 105 -8.19 -4.05 -9.86
N ILE A 106 -8.31 -4.48 -8.62
CA ILE A 106 -9.16 -5.61 -8.24
C ILE A 106 -10.06 -5.17 -7.10
N THR A 107 -11.36 -5.29 -7.32
CA THR A 107 -12.39 -5.03 -6.31
C THR A 107 -13.06 -6.34 -5.95
N SER A 108 -13.21 -6.61 -4.66
CA SER A 108 -13.94 -7.77 -4.14
C SER A 108 -15.26 -7.33 -3.52
N TYR A 109 -16.40 -7.86 -3.95
CA TYR A 109 -17.70 -7.41 -3.44
C TYR A 109 -18.15 -8.09 -2.14
N TYR A 110 -17.61 -9.27 -1.83
CA TYR A 110 -18.12 -10.11 -0.73
C TYR A 110 -17.08 -10.48 0.33
N GLN A 111 -15.80 -10.24 0.07
CA GLN A 111 -14.72 -10.51 1.01
C GLN A 111 -13.78 -9.30 1.11
N ASP A 112 -13.28 -9.04 2.31
CA ASP A 112 -12.18 -8.11 2.49
C ASP A 112 -10.89 -8.74 1.94
N ILE A 113 -10.00 -7.92 1.40
CA ILE A 113 -8.71 -8.36 0.89
C ILE A 113 -7.64 -7.84 1.85
N ASP A 114 -7.02 -8.76 2.56
CA ASP A 114 -5.95 -8.45 3.49
C ASP A 114 -4.60 -8.42 2.79
N PHE A 115 -4.37 -9.39 1.90
CA PHE A 115 -3.16 -9.52 1.11
C PHE A 115 -3.49 -9.89 -0.35
N ALA A 116 -2.68 -9.39 -1.28
CA ALA A 116 -2.73 -9.81 -2.67
C ALA A 116 -1.34 -10.01 -3.28
N TRP A 117 -1.22 -11.05 -4.09
CA TRP A 117 -0.02 -11.34 -4.88
C TRP A 117 -0.38 -11.37 -6.37
N PHE A 118 0.48 -10.79 -7.22
CA PHE A 118 0.29 -10.71 -8.67
C PHE A 118 1.51 -11.30 -9.39
N ASP A 119 1.28 -12.30 -10.24
CA ASP A 119 2.35 -12.99 -10.98
C ASP A 119 3.02 -12.11 -12.04
N GLY A 120 2.34 -11.08 -12.51
CA GLY A 120 2.88 -10.13 -13.47
C GLY A 120 3.81 -9.08 -12.88
N TYR A 121 4.00 -9.01 -11.55
CA TYR A 121 4.89 -8.00 -10.95
C TYR A 121 6.35 -8.43 -11.02
N ASP A 122 7.20 -7.69 -11.74
CA ASP A 122 8.64 -7.97 -11.85
C ASP A 122 9.40 -7.43 -10.63
N ALA A 123 9.64 -8.29 -9.63
CA ALA A 123 10.35 -7.90 -8.43
C ALA A 123 11.88 -7.97 -8.58
N GLU A 124 12.60 -7.02 -7.98
CA GLU A 124 14.06 -7.02 -7.95
C GLU A 124 14.62 -8.10 -7.02
N ASN A 125 13.89 -8.46 -5.96
CA ASN A 125 14.28 -9.49 -5.01
C ASN A 125 13.06 -10.03 -4.23
N ASN A 126 13.26 -11.16 -3.54
CA ASN A 126 12.21 -11.85 -2.78
C ASN A 126 11.69 -11.11 -1.54
N SER A 127 12.31 -9.98 -1.16
CA SER A 127 11.90 -9.16 -0.02
C SER A 127 11.25 -7.85 -0.45
N GLU A 128 11.16 -7.58 -1.76
CA GLU A 128 10.34 -6.48 -2.25
C GLU A 128 8.86 -6.76 -1.94
N GLU A 129 8.07 -5.71 -1.77
CA GLU A 129 6.62 -5.79 -1.59
C GLU A 129 5.94 -5.29 -2.86
N ILE A 130 4.80 -5.87 -3.22
CA ILE A 130 3.99 -5.30 -4.31
C ILE A 130 3.33 -4.03 -3.75
N PRO A 131 3.53 -2.85 -4.37
CA PRO A 131 3.07 -1.58 -3.83
C PRO A 131 1.57 -1.37 -4.09
N TRP A 132 0.73 -2.25 -3.56
CA TRP A 132 -0.72 -2.12 -3.61
C TRP A 132 -1.18 -0.87 -2.84
N ILE A 133 -2.10 -0.13 -3.45
CA ILE A 133 -2.85 0.95 -2.82
C ILE A 133 -4.22 0.38 -2.48
N GLN A 134 -4.59 0.37 -1.20
CA GLN A 134 -5.87 -0.14 -0.73
C GLN A 134 -6.87 0.99 -0.50
N GLU A 135 -8.03 0.89 -1.16
CA GLU A 135 -9.16 1.80 -1.00
C GLU A 135 -10.43 0.98 -0.72
N GLY A 136 -10.71 0.75 0.57
CA GLY A 136 -11.82 -0.12 0.97
C GLY A 136 -11.58 -1.57 0.55
N ASN A 137 -12.48 -2.10 -0.28
CA ASN A 137 -12.44 -3.44 -0.84
C ASN A 137 -11.73 -3.53 -2.21
N THR A 138 -11.08 -2.44 -2.63
CA THR A 138 -10.32 -2.34 -3.87
C THR A 138 -8.83 -2.27 -3.57
N LEU A 139 -8.04 -3.04 -4.32
CA LEU A 139 -6.59 -2.90 -4.41
C LEU A 139 -6.22 -2.38 -5.81
N GLU A 140 -5.34 -1.39 -5.84
CA GLU A 140 -4.82 -0.78 -7.06
C GLU A 140 -3.30 -0.88 -7.12
N LEU A 141 -2.77 -1.25 -8.28
CA LEU A 141 -1.36 -1.29 -8.60
C LEU A 141 -1.09 -0.47 -9.87
N VAL A 142 -0.22 0.53 -9.74
CA VAL A 142 0.28 1.34 -10.86
C VAL A 142 1.79 1.17 -10.92
N SER A 143 2.31 0.58 -12.00
CA SER A 143 3.73 0.22 -12.07
C SER A 143 4.25 0.14 -13.51
N GLU A 144 5.57 0.24 -13.66
CA GLU A 144 6.30 -0.04 -14.91
C GLU A 144 6.86 -1.48 -14.92
N LYS A 145 6.84 -2.18 -13.78
CA LYS A 145 7.43 -3.51 -13.57
C LYS A 145 6.43 -4.60 -13.93
N LEU A 146 6.35 -4.95 -15.22
CA LEU A 146 5.42 -5.95 -15.75
C LEU A 146 6.15 -7.10 -16.44
N LEU A 147 5.97 -8.31 -15.91
CA LEU A 147 6.34 -9.55 -16.59
C LEU A 147 5.34 -9.89 -17.70
N PRO A 148 5.78 -10.59 -18.77
CA PRO A 148 4.85 -11.13 -19.74
C PRO A 148 3.94 -12.18 -19.08
N SER A 149 2.66 -12.18 -19.44
CA SER A 149 1.70 -13.19 -18.97
C SER A 149 2.08 -14.60 -19.45
N GLU A 150 1.95 -15.59 -18.58
CA GLU A 150 2.04 -16.99 -18.99
C GLU A 150 0.75 -17.43 -19.69
N ASN A 151 0.84 -17.93 -20.91
CA ASN A 151 -0.32 -18.37 -21.71
C ASN A 151 -1.41 -17.31 -21.96
N GLY A 152 -1.05 -16.02 -21.92
CA GLY A 152 -1.97 -14.90 -22.22
C GLY A 152 -2.91 -14.51 -21.08
N ARG A 153 -2.68 -15.03 -19.87
CA ARG A 153 -3.41 -14.69 -18.65
C ARG A 153 -2.45 -14.33 -17.53
N TYR A 154 -2.87 -13.42 -16.67
CA TYR A 154 -2.23 -13.17 -15.40
C TYR A 154 -3.04 -13.81 -14.27
N ARG A 155 -2.39 -14.01 -13.12
CA ARG A 155 -2.95 -14.56 -11.89
C ARG A 155 -2.78 -13.58 -10.74
N ILE A 156 -3.87 -13.36 -10.01
CA ILE A 156 -3.89 -12.68 -8.72
C ILE A 156 -4.29 -13.69 -7.66
N SER A 157 -3.56 -13.75 -6.56
CA SER A 157 -4.00 -14.46 -5.35
C SER A 157 -4.45 -13.44 -4.34
N LEU A 158 -5.62 -13.67 -3.75
CA LEU A 158 -6.25 -12.84 -2.73
C LEU A 158 -6.37 -13.67 -1.46
N SER A 159 -5.96 -13.12 -0.32
CA SER A 159 -6.15 -13.73 0.98
C SER A 159 -6.97 -12.83 1.90
N ASP A 160 -7.86 -13.44 2.68
CA ASP A 160 -8.78 -12.82 3.66
C ASP A 160 -8.48 -13.28 5.11
N ASP A 161 -7.27 -13.80 5.34
CA ASP A 161 -6.89 -14.56 6.52
C ASP A 161 -5.98 -13.81 7.50
N LEU A 162 -5.95 -12.47 7.50
CA LEU A 162 -5.39 -11.70 8.63
C LEU A 162 -6.41 -11.62 9.79
N LYS A 163 -7.10 -12.71 10.09
CA LYS A 163 -7.92 -12.87 11.30
C LYS A 163 -7.05 -13.48 12.40
N ASP A 164 -6.59 -12.58 13.30
CA ASP A 164 -5.92 -12.80 14.59
C ASP A 164 -5.69 -14.26 15.08
#